data_AF-A0A0C2GKE2-F1
#
_entry.id   AF-A0A0C2GKE2-F1
#
_cell.length_a   1.000
_cell.length_b   1.000
_cell.length_c   1.000
_cell.angle_alpha   90.00
_cell.angle_beta   90.00
_cell.angle_gamma   90.00
#
_symmetry.space_group_name_H-M   'P 1'
#
loop_
_entity.id
_entity.type
_entity.pdbx_description
1 polymer ?
#
loop_
_entity_poly.entity_id
_entity_poly.type
_entity_poly.pdbx_seq_one_letter_code
_entity_poly.pdbx_strand_id
1 'polypeptide(L)'
;MGMRDILQINNSDDYVAVARQAPEGYIGNELALSLSHMLTEYITYCCMDVLSLLIPKLFGVGVKRVDMDPPIFCTPGHEMVGFSVVKPCSDAPSLTLPRNVGFSVGHAGDGIKYFVMQVHYAQPFAGDVKDFSGVTLHMTHKKPQNLAMVLLFVSGESIPPGRNQVQINTTCEYNGDIELHPFAFRTHTHAMGRVVSAFYKHEGQWTKIGVRNPQWPQLFLPLKVIFVQNR
;
A
#
# COMPACT_ATOMS: atom_id res chain seq x y z
N MET A 1 13.82 3.71 -6.73
CA MET A 1 13.66 4.59 -5.55
C MET A 1 14.26 3.90 -4.34
N GLY A 2 14.96 4.59 -3.46
CA GLY A 2 15.61 3.93 -2.32
C GLY A 2 15.91 4.88 -1.17
N MET A 3 16.06 4.31 0.03
CA MET A 3 16.66 4.95 1.18
C MET A 3 18.11 5.24 0.81
N ARG A 4 18.50 6.52 0.79
CA ARG A 4 19.91 6.91 0.68
C ARG A 4 20.28 7.58 1.99
N ASP A 5 21.31 7.04 2.64
CA ASP A 5 21.92 7.61 3.83
C ASP A 5 20.97 7.75 5.04
N ILE A 6 20.14 6.74 5.31
CA ILE A 6 19.55 6.61 6.65
C ILE A 6 20.63 6.13 7.58
N LEU A 7 21.05 7.03 8.45
CA LEU A 7 22.16 6.81 9.39
C LEU A 7 21.70 6.28 10.75
N GLN A 8 20.40 6.36 11.08
CA GLN A 8 19.91 5.93 12.39
C GLN A 8 18.39 5.66 12.45
N ILE A 9 18.04 4.46 12.89
CA ILE A 9 16.73 4.09 13.44
C ILE A 9 16.92 3.81 14.93
N ASN A 10 16.27 4.61 15.78
CA ASN A 10 16.53 4.59 17.23
C ASN A 10 15.46 3.84 18.02
N ASN A 11 14.29 3.63 17.42
CA ASN A 11 13.15 2.98 18.06
C ASN A 11 12.86 1.64 17.39
N SER A 12 12.32 0.70 18.16
CA SER A 12 11.58 -0.42 17.59
C SER A 12 10.28 0.09 16.98
N ASP A 13 9.83 -0.56 15.91
CA ASP A 13 8.54 -0.26 15.26
C ASP A 13 8.49 1.13 14.59
N ASP A 14 9.61 1.56 13.99
CA ASP A 14 9.73 2.89 13.35
C ASP A 14 9.36 2.84 11.86
N TYR A 15 8.73 3.91 11.38
CA TYR A 15 8.28 4.07 9.99
C TYR A 15 8.98 5.26 9.35
N VAL A 16 9.66 4.99 8.24
CA VAL A 16 10.37 6.02 7.50
C VAL A 16 9.91 6.05 6.06
N ALA A 17 9.64 7.25 5.56
CA ALA A 17 9.27 7.44 4.16
C ALA A 17 10.22 8.36 3.40
N VAL A 18 10.36 8.06 2.12
CA VAL A 18 10.99 8.93 1.13
C VAL A 18 10.00 9.17 -0.01
N ALA A 19 10.07 10.33 -0.65
CA ALA A 19 9.21 10.70 -1.78
C ALA A 19 10.05 11.04 -3.02
N ARG A 20 9.54 10.72 -4.20
CA ARG A 20 10.11 11.09 -5.50
C ARG A 20 8.98 11.44 -6.45
N GLN A 21 9.19 12.46 -7.29
CA GLN A 21 8.25 12.75 -8.36
C GLN A 21 8.19 11.56 -9.33
N ALA A 22 6.97 11.15 -9.71
CA ALA A 22 6.75 10.10 -10.68
C ALA A 22 7.06 10.64 -12.08
N PRO A 23 7.91 9.96 -12.87
CA PRO A 23 8.04 10.28 -14.29
C PRO A 23 6.77 9.86 -15.02
N GLU A 24 6.53 10.46 -16.18
CA GLU A 24 5.41 10.10 -17.04
C GLU A 24 5.58 8.67 -17.58
N GLY A 25 4.56 7.82 -17.38
CA GLY A 25 4.54 6.48 -17.96
C GLY A 25 3.59 5.52 -17.24
N TYR A 26 3.84 4.23 -17.44
CA TYR A 26 3.02 3.15 -16.90
C TYR A 26 3.87 2.16 -16.10
N ILE A 27 3.38 1.77 -14.92
CA ILE A 27 4.02 0.74 -14.07
C ILE A 27 3.41 -0.62 -14.42
N GLY A 28 4.26 -1.57 -14.80
CA GLY A 28 3.87 -2.95 -15.14
C GLY A 28 4.22 -3.98 -14.05
N ASN A 29 4.42 -5.23 -14.46
CA ASN A 29 4.62 -6.39 -13.58
C ASN A 29 6.01 -6.53 -12.95
N GLU A 30 6.99 -5.81 -13.46
CA GLU A 30 8.37 -5.97 -13.01
C GLU A 30 8.66 -5.01 -11.85
N LEU A 31 8.65 -5.57 -10.64
CA LEU A 31 9.12 -4.90 -9.43
C LEU A 31 10.39 -5.63 -8.96
N ALA A 32 11.53 -4.93 -8.99
CA ALA A 32 12.77 -5.46 -8.42
C ALA A 32 13.00 -4.82 -7.04
N LEU A 33 13.21 -5.66 -6.03
CA LEU A 33 13.41 -5.24 -4.65
C LEU A 33 14.88 -5.37 -4.27
N SER A 34 15.44 -4.33 -3.66
CA SER A 34 16.74 -4.37 -2.99
C SER A 34 16.48 -4.24 -1.49
N LEU A 35 16.58 -5.35 -0.76
CA LEU A 35 16.24 -5.40 0.67
C LEU A 35 17.50 -5.55 1.51
N SER A 36 17.63 -4.72 2.56
CA SER A 36 18.57 -5.00 3.65
C SER A 36 18.01 -6.06 4.60
N HIS A 37 18.89 -6.64 5.41
CA HIS A 37 18.53 -7.74 6.29
C HIS A 37 17.60 -7.34 7.46
N MET A 38 17.44 -6.05 7.74
CA MET A 38 16.77 -5.52 8.95
C MET A 38 15.28 -5.15 8.78
N LEU A 39 14.71 -5.41 7.60
CA LEU A 39 13.35 -4.98 7.27
C LEU A 39 12.27 -5.99 7.67
N THR A 40 11.13 -5.48 8.13
CA THR A 40 9.97 -6.32 8.51
C THR A 40 8.84 -6.18 7.50
N GLU A 41 8.47 -4.96 7.14
CA GLU A 41 7.43 -4.69 6.14
C GLU A 41 7.81 -3.51 5.24
N TYR A 42 7.31 -3.54 4.00
CA TYR A 42 7.46 -2.48 3.02
C TYR A 42 6.10 -2.10 2.44
N ILE A 43 5.83 -0.80 2.39
CA ILE A 43 4.66 -0.26 1.72
C ILE A 43 5.10 0.89 0.81
N THR A 44 5.04 0.68 -0.50
CA THR A 44 5.02 1.81 -1.44
C THR A 44 3.64 2.38 -1.42
N TYR A 45 3.54 3.70 -1.37
CA TYR A 45 2.35 4.45 -1.73
C TYR A 45 2.64 5.24 -3.01
N CYS A 46 1.62 5.42 -3.84
CA CYS A 46 1.62 6.42 -4.89
C CYS A 46 0.66 7.52 -4.44
N CYS A 47 1.11 8.77 -4.49
CA CYS A 47 0.33 9.93 -4.06
C CYS A 47 0.10 10.90 -5.23
N MET A 48 -1.04 11.59 -5.19
CA MET A 48 -1.28 12.80 -6.00
C MET A 48 -0.40 13.95 -5.55
N ASP A 49 -0.42 14.24 -4.25
CA ASP A 49 0.38 15.26 -3.61
C ASP A 49 0.90 14.73 -2.27
N VAL A 50 2.10 15.15 -1.91
CA VAL A 50 2.70 14.80 -0.61
C VAL A 50 2.39 15.94 0.36
N LEU A 51 1.71 15.64 1.48
CA LEU A 51 1.27 16.61 2.49
C LEU A 51 2.42 17.50 3.01
N SER A 52 3.66 17.03 2.89
CA SER A 52 4.87 17.69 3.39
C SER A 52 5.43 18.85 2.53
N LEU A 53 4.76 19.30 1.46
CA LEU A 53 5.15 20.53 0.74
C LEU A 53 4.69 21.84 1.44
N LEU A 54 3.91 21.77 2.52
CA LEU A 54 3.42 22.94 3.27
C LEU A 54 4.35 23.44 4.41
N ILE A 55 5.53 22.84 4.61
CA ILE A 55 6.57 23.42 5.48
C ILE A 55 7.86 23.57 4.66
N PRO A 56 8.00 24.66 3.88
CA PRO A 56 9.27 24.99 3.26
C PRO A 56 10.21 25.50 4.35
N LYS A 57 11.45 25.00 4.33
CA LYS A 57 12.54 25.22 5.31
C LYS A 57 12.50 24.22 6.47
N LEU A 58 13.23 23.11 6.30
CA LEU A 58 14.41 22.93 7.15
C LEU A 58 15.41 21.87 6.66
N PHE A 59 15.02 20.91 5.80
CA PHE A 59 16.00 19.95 5.26
C PHE A 59 15.64 19.60 3.81
N GLY A 60 16.64 19.68 2.93
CA GLY A 60 16.51 19.27 1.53
C GLY A 60 16.02 17.83 1.42
N VAL A 61 15.37 17.50 0.29
CA VAL A 61 14.84 16.18 -0.11
C VAL A 61 15.44 15.01 0.69
N GLY A 62 14.82 14.67 1.81
CA GLY A 62 15.44 13.84 2.83
C GLY A 62 14.41 13.30 3.82
N VAL A 63 14.34 11.98 3.86
CA VAL A 63 13.91 11.09 4.95
C VAL A 63 13.17 11.80 6.11
N LYS A 64 11.87 11.52 6.27
CA LYS A 64 11.10 11.94 7.46
C LYS A 64 10.66 10.73 8.28
N ARG A 65 10.88 10.78 9.60
CA ARG A 65 10.18 9.97 10.60
C ARG A 65 8.77 10.53 10.76
N VAL A 66 7.76 9.66 10.78
CA VAL A 66 6.38 10.07 11.09
C VAL A 66 5.81 9.09 12.09
N ASP A 67 5.64 9.57 13.33
CA ASP A 67 4.99 8.85 14.42
C ASP A 67 3.46 8.88 14.25
N MET A 68 2.91 8.14 13.29
CA MET A 68 1.47 7.87 13.17
C MET A 68 1.26 6.48 12.55
N ASP A 69 0.28 5.71 13.00
CA ASP A 69 -0.07 4.41 12.43
C ASP A 69 -1.50 4.43 11.83
N PRO A 70 -1.68 4.29 10.50
CA PRO A 70 -0.66 4.42 9.47
C PRO A 70 -0.30 5.90 9.26
N PRO A 71 0.97 6.25 8.94
CA PRO A 71 1.32 7.64 8.78
C PRO A 71 0.75 8.19 7.48
N ILE A 72 0.07 9.33 7.57
CA ILE A 72 -0.56 10.00 6.42
C ILE A 72 0.52 10.78 5.66
N PHE A 73 1.07 10.20 4.59
CA PHE A 73 2.06 10.88 3.74
C PHE A 73 1.43 11.61 2.55
N CYS A 74 0.33 11.08 2.02
CA CYS A 74 -0.46 11.75 0.98
C CYS A 74 -1.52 12.66 1.62
N THR A 75 -1.92 13.74 0.96
CA THR A 75 -3.09 14.54 1.39
C THR A 75 -4.35 13.67 1.45
N PRO A 76 -5.16 13.74 2.54
CA PRO A 76 -6.43 13.02 2.63
C PRO A 76 -7.36 13.37 1.46
N GLY A 77 -8.01 12.35 0.87
CA GLY A 77 -8.98 12.52 -0.21
C GLY A 77 -8.50 12.14 -1.62
N HIS A 78 -7.24 11.72 -1.78
CA HIS A 78 -6.66 11.43 -3.10
C HIS A 78 -6.18 9.98 -3.26
N GLU A 79 -6.16 9.50 -4.50
CA GLU A 79 -5.86 8.13 -4.90
C GLU A 79 -4.53 7.63 -4.29
N MET A 80 -4.61 6.56 -3.51
CA MET A 80 -3.47 5.86 -2.94
C MET A 80 -3.32 4.50 -3.61
N VAL A 81 -2.34 4.37 -4.51
CA VAL A 81 -1.94 3.03 -4.99
C VAL A 81 -0.82 2.52 -4.10
N GLY A 82 -1.16 1.59 -3.22
CA GLY A 82 -0.20 0.93 -2.35
C GLY A 82 0.37 -0.34 -3.00
N PHE A 83 1.68 -0.45 -3.21
CA PHE A 83 2.32 -1.76 -3.39
C PHE A 83 2.93 -2.19 -2.06
N SER A 84 2.30 -3.15 -1.39
CA SER A 84 2.85 -3.77 -0.18
C SER A 84 3.67 -4.99 -0.57
N VAL A 85 4.89 -5.09 -0.05
CA VAL A 85 5.70 -6.30 -0.13
C VAL A 85 6.24 -6.62 1.25
N VAL A 86 6.20 -7.89 1.65
CA VAL A 86 6.79 -8.35 2.90
C VAL A 86 8.02 -9.16 2.55
N LYS A 87 9.06 -9.07 3.37
CA LYS A 87 10.36 -9.71 3.16
C LYS A 87 10.17 -11.22 2.87
N PRO A 88 10.98 -11.81 1.94
CA PRO A 88 10.93 -13.22 1.57
C PRO A 88 11.31 -14.23 2.68
N CYS A 89 11.60 -13.81 3.91
CA CYS A 89 11.66 -14.71 5.07
C CYS A 89 10.28 -15.00 5.69
N SER A 90 9.23 -14.40 5.13
CA SER A 90 7.85 -14.84 5.29
C SER A 90 7.39 -15.37 3.93
N ASP A 91 6.65 -16.47 3.89
CA ASP A 91 6.14 -17.11 2.66
C ASP A 91 5.04 -16.27 1.96
N ALA A 92 5.28 -14.97 1.81
CA ALA A 92 4.28 -14.00 1.46
C ALA A 92 4.39 -13.65 -0.03
N PRO A 93 3.37 -13.96 -0.85
CA PRO A 93 3.45 -13.79 -2.30
C PRO A 93 3.48 -12.30 -2.68
N SER A 94 4.33 -11.95 -3.65
CA SER A 94 4.37 -10.61 -4.24
C SER A 94 3.16 -10.36 -5.15
N LEU A 95 2.61 -9.15 -5.12
CA LEU A 95 1.55 -8.74 -6.06
C LEU A 95 2.09 -8.79 -7.50
N THR A 96 1.44 -9.58 -8.35
CA THR A 96 1.69 -9.62 -9.80
C THR A 96 0.46 -9.08 -10.51
N LEU A 97 0.60 -8.05 -11.34
CA LEU A 97 -0.53 -7.55 -12.12
C LEU A 97 -0.85 -8.55 -13.25
N PRO A 98 -2.11 -8.62 -13.70
CA PRO A 98 -2.44 -9.40 -14.88
C PRO A 98 -1.70 -8.91 -16.12
N ARG A 99 -1.59 -9.76 -17.15
CA ARG A 99 -1.00 -9.35 -18.43
C ARG A 99 -1.75 -8.15 -19.02
N ASN A 100 -1.00 -7.21 -19.58
CA ASN A 100 -1.50 -5.97 -20.19
C ASN A 100 -2.29 -5.05 -19.22
N VAL A 101 -2.01 -5.15 -17.93
CA VAL A 101 -2.52 -4.24 -16.88
C VAL A 101 -1.36 -3.41 -16.34
N GLY A 102 -1.59 -2.13 -16.08
CA GLY A 102 -0.60 -1.27 -15.44
C GLY A 102 -1.18 0.00 -14.81
N PHE A 103 -0.42 0.65 -13.94
CA PHE A 103 -0.82 1.92 -13.33
C PHE A 103 -0.35 3.10 -14.17
N SER A 104 -1.23 4.06 -14.46
CA SER A 104 -0.87 5.33 -15.13
C SER A 104 -0.31 6.30 -14.10
N VAL A 105 0.88 6.85 -14.35
CA VAL A 105 1.56 7.74 -13.43
C VAL A 105 2.25 8.90 -14.17
N GLY A 106 2.30 10.07 -13.53
CA GLY A 106 3.07 11.22 -13.99
C GLY A 106 2.50 12.00 -15.19
N HIS A 107 1.51 11.48 -15.94
CA HIS A 107 0.88 12.23 -17.03
C HIS A 107 0.07 13.41 -16.46
N ALA A 108 -0.20 14.44 -17.26
CA ALA A 108 -0.96 15.62 -16.82
C ALA A 108 -2.32 15.26 -16.18
N GLY A 109 -3.05 14.30 -16.76
CA GLY A 109 -4.35 13.84 -16.28
C GLY A 109 -4.33 12.79 -15.16
N ASP A 110 -3.17 12.27 -14.77
CA ASP A 110 -3.11 11.22 -13.75
C ASP A 110 -3.29 11.78 -12.34
N GLY A 111 -3.98 11.03 -11.48
CA GLY A 111 -4.02 11.27 -10.04
C GLY A 111 -2.70 10.94 -9.33
N ILE A 112 -1.76 10.22 -9.94
CA ILE A 112 -0.49 9.84 -9.32
C ILE A 112 0.65 10.73 -9.84
N LYS A 113 1.20 11.61 -9.00
CA LYS A 113 2.34 12.49 -9.36
C LYS A 113 3.61 12.20 -8.58
N TYR A 114 3.50 11.49 -7.46
CA TYR A 114 4.64 11.15 -6.61
C TYR A 114 4.61 9.67 -6.25
N PHE A 115 5.78 9.06 -6.23
CA PHE A 115 6.03 7.84 -5.49
C PHE A 115 6.44 8.18 -4.08
N VAL A 116 5.86 7.49 -3.11
CA VAL A 116 6.25 7.54 -1.70
C VAL A 116 6.60 6.12 -1.29
N MET A 117 7.80 5.94 -0.78
CA MET A 117 8.29 4.65 -0.34
C MET A 117 8.36 4.68 1.18
N GLN A 118 7.56 3.87 1.85
CA GLN A 118 7.61 3.68 3.29
C GLN A 118 8.28 2.33 3.61
N VAL A 119 9.13 2.37 4.62
CA VAL A 119 9.80 1.19 5.17
C VAL A 119 9.52 1.12 6.66
N HIS A 120 9.14 -0.07 7.10
CA HIS A 120 8.92 -0.40 8.50
C HIS A 120 10.12 -1.15 9.07
N TYR A 121 10.74 -0.55 10.09
CA TYR A 121 11.86 -1.11 10.83
C TYR A 121 11.35 -1.62 12.18
N ALA A 122 11.22 -2.95 12.33
CA ALA A 122 10.80 -3.52 13.61
C ALA A 122 11.86 -3.38 14.71
N GLN A 123 13.13 -3.21 14.34
CA GLN A 123 14.24 -3.14 15.28
C GLN A 123 15.13 -1.91 15.01
N PRO A 124 15.67 -1.28 16.06
CA PRO A 124 16.63 -0.19 15.90
C PRO A 124 17.94 -0.70 15.29
N PHE A 125 18.74 0.22 14.73
CA PHE A 125 20.04 -0.12 14.17
C PHE A 125 21.04 -0.41 15.29
N ALA A 126 21.69 -1.57 15.24
CA ALA A 126 22.76 -1.93 16.16
C ALA A 126 24.11 -1.44 15.61
N GLY A 127 24.53 -0.24 16.03
CA GLY A 127 25.77 0.41 15.60
C GLY A 127 25.60 1.30 14.35
N ASP A 128 26.72 1.65 13.71
CA ASP A 128 26.75 2.55 12.53
C ASP A 128 26.34 1.82 11.24
N VAL A 129 25.07 1.41 11.18
CA VAL A 129 24.51 0.71 10.02
C VAL A 129 23.87 1.70 9.07
N LYS A 130 24.20 1.59 7.77
CA LYS A 130 23.53 2.34 6.70
C LYS A 130 22.56 1.43 5.98
N ASP A 131 21.31 1.89 5.84
CA ASP A 131 20.30 1.21 5.05
C ASP A 131 20.22 1.78 3.63
N PHE A 132 20.29 0.88 2.65
CA PHE A 132 20.13 1.17 1.22
C PHE A 132 18.91 0.48 0.63
N SER A 133 17.93 0.15 1.48
CA SER A 133 16.74 -0.56 1.05
C SER A 133 15.96 0.29 0.06
N GLY A 134 15.37 -0.37 -0.93
CA GLY A 134 14.70 0.33 -2.00
C GLY A 134 13.99 -0.58 -2.97
N VAL A 135 13.25 0.06 -3.86
CA VAL A 135 12.43 -0.59 -4.86
C VAL A 135 12.69 0.03 -6.22
N THR A 136 12.92 -0.84 -7.18
CA THR A 136 13.06 -0.52 -8.58
C THR A 136 11.74 -0.85 -9.26
N LEU A 137 11.09 0.21 -9.74
CA LEU A 137 9.88 0.14 -10.53
C LEU A 137 10.27 0.10 -12.01
N HIS A 138 9.84 -0.93 -12.72
CA HIS A 138 10.01 -0.99 -14.17
C HIS A 138 8.84 -0.26 -14.82
N MET A 139 9.17 0.76 -15.62
CA MET A 139 8.19 1.61 -16.28
C MET A 139 8.29 1.50 -17.78
N THR A 140 7.17 1.71 -18.46
CA THR A 140 7.09 1.75 -19.92
C THR A 140 6.25 2.95 -20.36
N HIS A 141 6.58 3.53 -21.52
CA HIS A 141 5.73 4.52 -22.18
C HIS A 141 4.64 3.89 -23.04
N LYS A 142 4.66 2.56 -23.22
CA LYS A 142 3.62 1.85 -23.96
C LYS A 142 2.37 1.71 -23.09
N LYS A 143 1.30 2.39 -23.48
CA LYS A 143 0.01 2.30 -22.79
C LYS A 143 -0.48 0.84 -22.71
N PRO A 144 -0.80 0.33 -21.52
CA PRO A 144 -1.39 -1.01 -21.36
C PRO A 144 -2.82 -1.04 -21.89
N GLN A 145 -3.35 -2.23 -22.14
CA GLN A 145 -4.75 -2.38 -22.58
C GLN A 145 -5.73 -2.01 -21.47
N ASN A 146 -5.37 -2.30 -20.22
CA ASN A 146 -6.19 -2.04 -19.04
C ASN A 146 -5.39 -1.25 -18.01
N LEU A 147 -6.06 -0.34 -17.30
CA LEU A 147 -5.46 0.43 -16.21
C LEU A 147 -5.81 -0.23 -14.87
N ALA A 148 -4.83 -0.30 -13.98
CA ALA A 148 -5.03 -0.70 -12.60
C ALA A 148 -5.34 0.52 -11.74
N MET A 149 -6.20 0.32 -10.73
CA MET A 149 -6.49 1.28 -9.67
C MET A 149 -6.73 0.56 -8.36
N VAL A 150 -6.73 1.30 -7.25
CA VAL A 150 -7.12 0.80 -5.93
C VAL A 150 -8.43 1.46 -5.53
N LEU A 151 -9.44 0.65 -5.24
CA LEU A 151 -10.69 1.12 -4.64
C LEU A 151 -10.62 0.92 -3.13
N LEU A 152 -10.56 2.02 -2.37
CA LEU A 152 -10.40 2.02 -0.93
C LEU A 152 -11.75 2.13 -0.21
N PHE A 153 -12.02 1.18 0.68
CA PHE A 153 -13.10 1.26 1.66
C PHE A 153 -12.47 1.49 3.03
N VAL A 154 -12.87 2.56 3.71
CA VAL A 154 -12.37 2.94 5.02
C VAL A 154 -13.54 3.24 5.95
N SER A 155 -13.39 2.87 7.22
CA SER A 155 -14.30 3.25 8.29
C SER A 155 -13.50 3.74 9.50
N GLY A 156 -14.04 4.76 10.16
CA GLY A 156 -13.56 5.30 11.43
C GLY A 156 -14.59 5.16 12.55
N GLU A 157 -15.55 4.22 12.41
CA GLU A 157 -16.59 4.02 13.42
C GLU A 157 -16.01 3.60 14.78
N SER A 158 -16.57 4.17 15.85
CA SER A 158 -16.15 3.89 17.22
C SER A 158 -16.55 2.49 17.67
N ILE A 159 -15.64 1.79 18.33
CA ILE A 159 -15.89 0.49 18.96
C ILE A 159 -16.27 0.71 20.44
N PRO A 160 -17.51 0.39 20.87
CA PRO A 160 -17.90 0.56 22.26
C PRO A 160 -17.11 -0.37 23.21
N PRO A 161 -16.72 0.10 24.41
CA PRO A 161 -15.99 -0.72 25.37
C PRO A 161 -16.84 -1.89 25.89
N GLY A 162 -16.17 -3.01 26.22
CA GLY A 162 -16.81 -4.19 26.81
C GLY A 162 -17.67 -5.03 25.85
N ARG A 163 -17.66 -4.72 24.54
CA ARG A 163 -18.34 -5.54 23.53
C ARG A 163 -17.43 -6.67 23.06
N ASN A 164 -17.94 -7.90 23.11
CA ASN A 164 -17.22 -9.08 22.61
C ASN A 164 -17.11 -9.10 21.08
N GLN A 165 -18.04 -8.45 20.38
CA GLN A 165 -18.06 -8.35 18.92
C GLN A 165 -18.74 -7.05 18.48
N VAL A 166 -18.15 -6.39 17.48
CA VAL A 166 -18.71 -5.22 16.79
C VAL A 166 -18.51 -5.44 15.30
N GLN A 167 -19.56 -5.19 14.51
CA GLN A 167 -19.50 -5.25 13.05
C GLN A 167 -19.59 -3.83 12.51
N ILE A 168 -18.67 -3.50 11.61
CA ILE A 168 -18.59 -2.20 10.94
C ILE A 168 -18.75 -2.50 9.45
N ASN A 169 -19.78 -1.92 8.83
CA ASN A 169 -20.11 -2.17 7.43
C ASN A 169 -19.92 -0.90 6.61
N THR A 170 -19.26 -1.01 5.47
CA THR A 170 -19.12 0.08 4.50
C THR A 170 -19.68 -0.37 3.16
N THR A 171 -20.53 0.43 2.54
CA THR A 171 -21.15 0.12 1.25
C THR A 171 -21.19 1.38 0.39
N CYS A 172 -20.83 1.21 -0.88
CA CYS A 172 -20.91 2.27 -1.89
C CYS A 172 -21.50 1.68 -3.16
N GLU A 173 -22.34 2.46 -3.84
CA GLU A 173 -22.82 2.14 -5.18
C GLU A 173 -21.84 2.70 -6.21
N TYR A 174 -21.46 1.88 -7.19
CA TYR A 174 -20.61 2.30 -8.29
C TYR A 174 -21.47 2.57 -9.51
N ASN A 175 -21.59 3.85 -9.87
CA ASN A 175 -22.40 4.33 -11.00
C ASN A 175 -21.53 4.73 -12.21
N GLY A 176 -20.29 4.26 -12.29
CA GLY A 176 -19.40 4.56 -13.41
C GLY A 176 -19.68 3.67 -14.61
N ASP A 177 -19.38 4.17 -15.80
CA ASP A 177 -19.58 3.46 -17.07
C ASP A 177 -18.49 2.41 -17.35
N ILE A 178 -17.45 2.34 -16.51
CA ILE A 178 -16.30 1.45 -16.68
C ILE A 178 -16.50 0.20 -15.82
N GLU A 179 -16.50 -0.97 -16.46
CA GLU A 179 -16.54 -2.24 -15.72
C GLU A 179 -15.26 -2.43 -14.90
N LEU A 180 -15.41 -2.74 -13.62
CA LEU A 180 -14.30 -2.98 -12.70
C LEU A 180 -14.08 -4.48 -12.49
N HIS A 181 -12.87 -4.95 -12.76
CA HIS A 181 -12.47 -6.33 -12.54
C HIS A 181 -11.52 -6.45 -11.33
N PRO A 182 -12.02 -6.81 -10.13
CA PRO A 182 -11.14 -7.02 -8.98
C PRO A 182 -10.21 -8.20 -9.25
N PHE A 183 -8.90 -8.03 -8.99
CA PHE A 183 -7.90 -9.09 -9.16
C PHE A 183 -7.04 -9.33 -7.91
N ALA A 184 -6.99 -8.34 -7.00
CA ALA A 184 -6.29 -8.45 -5.73
C ALA A 184 -7.04 -7.75 -4.60
N PHE A 185 -6.82 -8.19 -3.37
CA PHE A 185 -7.46 -7.65 -2.17
C PHE A 185 -6.47 -7.56 -1.01
N ARG A 186 -6.50 -6.44 -0.30
CA ARG A 186 -5.69 -6.16 0.89
C ARG A 186 -6.62 -5.69 2.01
N THR A 187 -6.33 -6.15 3.22
CA THR A 187 -7.04 -5.73 4.43
C THR A 187 -6.08 -5.05 5.38
N HIS A 188 -6.55 -4.00 6.07
CA HIS A 188 -5.79 -3.30 7.09
C HIS A 188 -6.73 -2.99 8.27
N THR A 189 -6.28 -3.29 9.49
CA THR A 189 -6.90 -2.87 10.75
C THR A 189 -5.82 -2.74 11.81
N HIS A 190 -6.09 -1.99 12.87
CA HIS A 190 -5.27 -2.05 14.10
C HIS A 190 -5.53 -3.37 14.87
N ALA A 191 -4.98 -3.51 16.08
CA ALA A 191 -4.96 -4.74 16.87
C ALA A 191 -6.33 -5.38 17.19
N MET A 192 -7.43 -4.61 17.11
CA MET A 192 -8.78 -5.12 17.42
C MET A 192 -9.46 -5.85 16.24
N GLY A 193 -8.96 -5.71 15.01
CA GLY A 193 -9.56 -6.38 13.85
C GLY A 193 -9.42 -7.90 13.93
N ARG A 194 -10.45 -8.63 13.49
CA ARG A 194 -10.47 -10.11 13.51
C ARG A 194 -10.70 -10.70 12.12
N VAL A 195 -11.67 -10.16 11.38
CA VAL A 195 -12.00 -10.57 10.02
C VAL A 195 -12.42 -9.34 9.23
N VAL A 196 -11.90 -9.21 8.02
CA VAL A 196 -12.38 -8.25 7.03
C VAL A 196 -12.80 -9.00 5.79
N SER A 197 -13.98 -8.67 5.27
CA SER A 197 -14.58 -9.33 4.12
C SER A 197 -15.08 -8.31 3.11
N ALA A 198 -14.83 -8.55 1.83
CA ALA A 198 -15.29 -7.73 0.73
C ALA A 198 -16.12 -8.56 -0.25
N PHE A 199 -17.21 -7.94 -0.71
CA PHE A 199 -18.13 -8.49 -1.69
C PHE A 199 -18.50 -7.37 -2.66
N TYR A 200 -18.81 -7.71 -3.90
CA TYR A 200 -19.54 -6.81 -4.79
C TYR A 200 -20.91 -7.40 -5.10
N LYS A 201 -21.87 -6.54 -5.39
CA LYS A 201 -23.23 -6.93 -5.77
C LYS A 201 -23.53 -6.43 -7.17
N HIS A 202 -23.94 -7.32 -8.05
CA HIS A 202 -24.36 -6.99 -9.41
C HIS A 202 -25.65 -7.75 -9.73
N GLU A 203 -26.67 -7.05 -10.26
CA GLU A 203 -27.98 -7.63 -10.59
C GLU A 203 -28.59 -8.50 -9.47
N GLY A 204 -28.49 -8.02 -8.22
CA GLY A 204 -29.02 -8.75 -7.06
C GLY A 204 -28.12 -9.85 -6.51
N GLN A 205 -27.10 -10.29 -7.25
CA GLN A 205 -26.19 -11.37 -6.85
C GLN A 205 -24.95 -10.83 -6.12
N TRP A 206 -24.62 -11.45 -4.99
CA TRP A 206 -23.41 -11.14 -4.22
C TRP A 206 -22.26 -12.06 -4.63
N THR A 207 -21.14 -11.46 -5.02
CA THR A 207 -19.91 -12.18 -5.35
C THR A 207 -18.83 -11.79 -4.35
N LYS A 208 -18.24 -12.81 -3.71
CA LYS A 208 -17.14 -12.63 -2.75
C LYS A 208 -15.86 -12.22 -3.48
N ILE A 209 -15.27 -11.11 -3.04
CA ILE A 209 -13.92 -10.68 -3.46
C ILE A 209 -12.90 -11.38 -2.57
N GLY A 210 -13.08 -11.30 -1.24
CA GLY A 210 -12.12 -11.88 -0.30
C GLY A 210 -12.58 -11.82 1.16
N VAL A 211 -12.00 -12.68 1.99
CA VAL A 211 -12.14 -12.70 3.46
C VAL A 211 -10.75 -12.96 4.02
N ARG A 212 -10.26 -12.13 4.94
CA ARG A 212 -8.92 -12.27 5.52
C ARG A 212 -8.89 -11.85 6.99
N ASN A 213 -8.02 -12.50 7.76
CA ASN A 213 -7.64 -12.02 9.09
C ASN A 213 -6.65 -10.85 8.90
N PRO A 214 -7.00 -9.62 9.32
CA PRO A 214 -6.16 -8.44 9.10
C PRO A 214 -4.91 -8.39 10.00
N GLN A 215 -4.76 -9.32 10.96
CA GLN A 215 -3.56 -9.48 11.77
C GLN A 215 -2.48 -10.34 11.06
N TRP A 216 -2.81 -10.97 9.94
CA TRP A 216 -1.82 -11.59 9.05
C TRP A 216 -1.08 -10.53 8.22
N PRO A 217 0.07 -10.88 7.60
CA PRO A 217 0.80 -9.93 6.75
C PRO A 217 -0.13 -9.22 5.76
N GLN A 218 -0.10 -7.88 5.79
CA GLN A 218 -1.11 -7.02 5.15
C GLN A 218 -0.74 -6.75 3.69
N LEU A 219 -0.74 -7.82 2.90
CA LEU A 219 -0.41 -7.80 1.48
C LEU A 219 -1.65 -7.74 0.58
N PHE A 220 -1.43 -7.28 -0.65
CA PHE A 220 -2.37 -7.54 -1.74
C PHE A 220 -2.26 -9.00 -2.17
N LEU A 221 -3.32 -9.76 -1.96
CA LEU A 221 -3.39 -11.14 -2.40
C LEU A 221 -4.30 -11.32 -3.60
N PRO A 222 -3.95 -12.22 -4.54
CA PRO A 222 -4.83 -12.54 -5.65
C PRO A 222 -6.08 -13.25 -5.14
N LEU A 223 -7.23 -13.03 -5.80
CA LEU A 223 -8.52 -13.53 -5.33
C LEU A 223 -8.55 -15.06 -5.12
N LYS A 224 -7.79 -15.81 -5.92
CA LYS A 224 -7.68 -17.28 -5.82
C LYS A 224 -7.01 -17.78 -4.53
N VAL A 225 -6.20 -16.97 -3.86
CA VAL A 225 -5.45 -17.35 -2.65
C VAL A 225 -6.25 -17.03 -1.38
N ILE A 226 -7.35 -16.27 -1.51
CA ILE A 226 -8.13 -15.77 -0.36
C ILE A 226 -9.29 -16.72 0.02
N PHE A 227 -9.37 -17.89 -0.60
CA PHE A 227 -10.24 -18.96 -0.13
C PHE A 227 -9.61 -19.61 1.10
N VAL A 228 -10.18 -19.34 2.27
CA VAL A 228 -9.91 -20.08 3.50
C VAL A 228 -9.96 -21.57 3.16
N GLN A 229 -8.84 -22.27 3.33
CA GLN A 229 -8.85 -23.73 3.41
C GLN A 229 -9.81 -24.10 4.55
N ASN A 230 -11.00 -24.58 4.18
CA ASN A 230 -11.79 -25.40 5.09
C ASN A 230 -10.98 -26.68 5.33
N ARG A 231 -10.38 -26.79 6.51
CA ARG A 231 -10.26 -28.06 7.20
C ARG A 231 -11.07 -27.97 8.48
#